data_AF-A0A7W7BPV7-F1
#
_entry.id   AF-A0A7W7BPV7-F1
#
_cell.length_a   1.000
_cell.length_b   1.000
_cell.length_c   1.000
_cell.angle_alpha   90.00
_cell.angle_beta   90.00
_cell.angle_gamma   90.00
#
_symmetry.space_group_name_H-M   'P 1'
#
loop_
_entity.id
_entity.type
_entity.pdbx_description
1 polymer ?
#
loop_
_entity_poly.entity_id
_entity_poly.type
_entity_poly.pdbx_seq_one_letter_code
_entity_poly.pdbx_strand_id
1 'polypeptide(L)' 'MRVARRILAVLDARGRSPEWLAEVTGIAARKRDRRLHTTTPAGLTVDELNAIAIALDVHPSELLRD' A
#
# COMPACT_ATOMS: atom_id res chain seq x y z
N MET A 1 -4.74 -1.19 -10.44
CA MET A 1 -5.51 -2.27 -9.77
C MET A 1 -4.63 -3.30 -9.07
N ARG A 2 -3.56 -3.80 -9.71
CA ARG A 2 -2.71 -4.89 -9.16
C ARG A 2 -1.94 -4.51 -7.90
N VAL A 3 -1.30 -3.34 -7.88
CA VAL A 3 -0.50 -2.84 -6.74
C VAL A 3 -1.30 -2.75 -5.45
N ALA A 4 -2.52 -2.19 -5.49
CA ALA A 4 -3.39 -2.07 -4.32
C ALA A 4 -3.71 -3.44 -3.69
N ARG A 5 -4.08 -4.44 -4.52
CA ARG A 5 -4.32 -5.80 -4.04
C ARG A 5 -3.05 -6.44 -3.48
N ARG A 6 -1.89 -6.17 -4.08
CA ARG A 6 -0.62 -6.70 -3.61
C ARG A 6 -0.25 -6.13 -2.24
N ILE A 7 -0.40 -4.82 -2.06
CA ILE A 7 -0.23 -4.15 -0.76
C ILE A 7 -1.15 -4.78 0.28
N LEU A 8 -2.44 -4.97 -0.05
CA LEU A 8 -3.41 -5.61 0.85
C LEU A 8 -3.03 -7.06 1.18
N ALA A 9 -2.55 -7.83 0.21
CA ALA A 9 -2.11 -9.21 0.44
C ALA A 9 -0.86 -9.29 1.34
N VAL A 10 0.09 -8.36 1.19
CA VAL A 10 1.28 -8.30 2.06
C VAL A 10 0.90 -7.87 3.48
N LEU A 11 -0.05 -6.94 3.61
CA LEU A 11 -0.61 -6.55 4.91
C LEU A 11 -1.27 -7.75 5.60
N ASP A 12 -2.13 -8.48 4.89
CA ASP A 12 -2.82 -9.66 5.40
C ASP A 12 -1.84 -10.76 5.83
N ALA A 13 -0.86 -11.08 4.98
CA ALA A 13 0.20 -12.06 5.30
C ALA A 13 1.03 -11.68 6.54
N ARG A 14 1.09 -10.39 6.90
CA ARG A 14 1.80 -9.87 8.06
C ARG A 14 0.89 -9.58 9.26
N GLY A 15 -0.41 -9.86 9.16
CA GLY A 15 -1.39 -9.55 10.20
C GLY A 15 -1.48 -8.06 10.51
N ARG A 16 -1.26 -7.19 9.51
CA ARG A 16 -1.30 -5.73 9.63
C ARG A 16 -2.56 -5.18 8.98
N SER A 17 -3.11 -4.13 9.57
CA SER A 17 -4.26 -3.43 9.02
C SER A 17 -3.84 -2.30 8.07
N PRO A 18 -4.72 -1.87 7.15
CA PRO A 18 -4.52 -0.63 6.41
C PRO A 18 -4.36 0.60 7.33
N GLU A 19 -4.96 0.60 8.52
CA GLU A 19 -4.86 1.65 9.54
C GLU A 19 -3.44 1.78 10.03
N TRP A 20 -2.83 0.65 10.37
CA TRP A 20 -1.42 0.59 10.73
C TRP A 20 -0.56 1.20 9.62
N LEU A 21 -0.82 0.88 8.34
CA LEU A 21 -0.06 1.43 7.22
C LEU A 21 -0.16 2.97 7.14
N ALA A 22 -1.32 3.56 7.43
CA ALA A 22 -1.49 5.01 7.47
C ALA A 22 -0.63 5.65 8.58
N GLU A 23 -0.60 5.02 9.75
CA GLU A 23 0.19 5.48 10.90
C GLU A 23 1.69 5.46 10.59
N VAL A 24 2.22 4.37 10.01
CA VAL A 24 3.67 4.27 9.74
C VAL A 24 4.14 5.06 8.52
N THR A 25 3.28 5.27 7.52
CA THR A 25 3.65 6.01 6.29
C THR A 25 3.32 7.49 6.35
N GLY A 26 2.47 7.92 7.29
CA GLY A 26 1.91 9.28 7.31
C GLY A 26 0.93 9.57 6.16
N ILE A 27 0.55 8.57 5.37
CA ILE A 27 -0.45 8.72 4.32
C ILE A 27 -1.82 8.90 4.98
N ALA A 28 -2.43 10.08 4.77
CA ALA A 28 -3.75 10.39 5.31
C ALA A 28 -4.79 9.30 4.94
N ALA A 29 -5.64 8.91 5.90
CA ALA A 29 -6.62 7.83 5.75
C ALA A 29 -7.47 7.95 4.47
N ARG A 30 -7.98 9.16 4.18
CA ARG A 30 -8.75 9.42 2.95
C ARG A 30 -7.95 9.17 1.66
N LYS A 31 -6.65 9.47 1.65
CA LYS A 31 -5.78 9.16 0.51
C LYS A 31 -5.56 7.66 0.43
N ARG A 32 -5.20 7.01 1.54
CA ARG A 32 -5.01 5.56 1.62
C ARG A 32 -6.22 4.80 1.09
N ASP A 33 -7.43 5.12 1.54
CA ASP A 33 -8.65 4.41 1.10
C ASP A 33 -8.84 4.52 -0.40
N ARG A 34 -8.54 5.68 -0.97
CA ARG A 34 -8.58 5.89 -2.41
C ARG A 34 -7.46 5.16 -3.16
N ARG A 35 -6.26 5.02 -2.57
CA ARG A 35 -5.12 4.29 -3.16
C ARG A 35 -5.30 2.77 -3.09
N LEU A 36 -5.85 2.28 -1.99
CA LEU A 36 -6.05 0.85 -1.71
C LEU A 36 -7.42 0.34 -2.14
N HIS A 37 -8.24 1.19 -2.77
CA HIS A 37 -9.55 0.78 -3.27
C HIS A 37 -9.43 -0.40 -4.24
N THR A 38 -10.19 -1.47 -3.97
CA THR A 38 -10.06 -2.74 -4.70
C THR A 38 -10.69 -2.70 -6.09
N THR A 39 -11.68 -1.84 -6.30
CA THR A 39 -12.39 -1.64 -7.59
C THR A 39 -11.83 -0.51 -8.47
N THR A 40 -11.43 0.63 -7.90
CA THR A 40 -10.97 1.83 -8.63
C THR A 40 -9.88 2.57 -7.85
N PRO A 41 -8.68 1.99 -7.72
CA PRO A 41 -7.59 2.61 -6.99
C PRO A 41 -7.07 3.84 -7.75
N ALA A 42 -6.90 4.94 -7.04
CA ALA A 42 -6.14 6.08 -7.55
C ALA A 42 -4.65 5.73 -7.59
N GLY A 43 -3.93 6.17 -8.62
CA GLY A 43 -2.52 5.85 -8.81
C GLY A 43 -1.61 6.37 -7.70
N LEU A 44 -0.77 5.51 -7.13
CA LEU A 44 0.24 5.89 -6.13
C LEU A 44 1.34 6.75 -6.76
N THR A 45 1.84 7.75 -6.03
CA THR A 45 3.10 8.39 -6.41
C THR A 45 4.29 7.46 -6.13
N VAL A 46 5.44 7.75 -6.73
CA VAL A 46 6.68 6.99 -6.45
C VAL A 46 7.07 7.09 -4.97
N ASP A 47 6.91 8.26 -4.36
CA ASP A 47 7.18 8.47 -2.93
C ASP A 47 6.24 7.67 -2.05
N GLU A 48 4.94 7.65 -2.37
CA GLU A 48 3.95 6.85 -1.64
C GLU A 48 4.26 5.34 -1.78
N LEU A 49 4.66 4.89 -2.97
CA LEU A 49 5.07 3.51 -3.20
C LEU A 49 6.31 3.13 -2.38
N ASN A 50 7.33 4.00 -2.37
CA ASN A 50 8.57 3.77 -1.63
C ASN A 50 8.30 3.75 -0.12
N ALA A 51 7.50 4.68 0.39
CA ALA A 51 7.13 4.72 1.81
C ALA A 51 6.38 3.43 2.23
N ILE A 52 5.44 2.97 1.39
CA ILE A 52 4.72 1.71 1.63
C ILE A 52 5.66 0.51 1.57
N ALA A 53 6.58 0.45 0.61
CA ALA A 53 7.54 -0.64 0.48
C ALA A 53 8.48 -0.72 1.70
N ILE A 54 8.98 0.43 2.18
CA ILE A 54 9.80 0.54 3.40
C ILE A 54 9.00 0.08 4.62
N ALA A 55 7.77 0.58 4.79
CA ALA A 55 6.90 0.17 5.90
C ALA A 55 6.62 -1.33 5.90
N LEU A 56 6.43 -1.90 4.71
CA LEU A 56 6.21 -3.32 4.51
C LEU A 56 7.50 -4.13 4.43
N ASP A 57 8.68 -3.55 4.65
CA ASP A 57 9.99 -4.23 4.55
C ASP A 57 10.05 -5.18 3.33
N VAL A 58 9.78 -4.61 2.15
CA VAL A 58 9.87 -5.28 0.84
C VAL A 58 10.48 -4.32 -0.18
N HIS A 59 11.02 -4.85 -1.27
CA HIS A 59 11.47 -3.99 -2.37
C HIS A 59 10.26 -3.43 -3.16
N PRO A 60 10.26 -2.16 -3.61
CA PRO A 60 9.14 -1.56 -4.35
C PRO A 60 8.71 -2.37 -5.59
N SER A 61 9.65 -3.04 -6.26
CA SER A 61 9.34 -3.91 -7.41
C SER A 61 8.48 -5.13 -7.05
N GLU A 62 8.48 -5.58 -5.80
CA GLU A 62 7.62 -6.68 -5.33
C GLU A 62 6.15 -6.25 -5.24
N LEU A 63 5.89 -4.96 -5.04
CA LEU A 63 4.54 -4.39 -5.04
C LEU A 63 4.03 -4.13 -6.47
N LEU A 64 4.96 -3.98 -7.43
CA LEU A 64 4.67 -3.77 -8.85
C LEU A 64 4.56 -5.07 -9.65
N ARG A 65 5.03 -6.20 -9.11
CA ARG A 65 4.98 -7.51 -9.77
C ARG A 65 3.54 -8.01 -9.94
N ASP A 66 3.37 -8.76 -11.03
CA ASP A 66 2.11 -9.40 -11.43
C ASP A 66 1.78 -10.65 -10.60
#